data_AF-A0A519YTV7-F1
#
_entry.id   AF-A0A519YTV7-F1
#
_cell.length_a   1.000
_cell.length_b   1.000
_cell.length_c   1.000
_cell.angle_alpha   90.00
_cell.angle_beta   90.00
_cell.angle_gamma   90.00
#
_symmetry.space_group_name_H-M   'P 1'
#
loop_
_entity.id
_entity.type
_entity.pdbx_description
1 polymer ?
#
loop_
_entity_poly.entity_id
_entity_poly.type
_entity_poly.pdbx_seq_one_letter_code
_entity_poly.pdbx_strand_id
1 'polypeptide(L)'
;MAAAAVFGHVGSARPGDLFASRAELAQRGQHRPLQAGICATQEQGAESIVLSDKYEDDEVHDDFILYTGHGGRSEESGQQVADQTLTKANKGLARSQVTGLPVRVFRKVGTAAGAQAFRYEGLFRVVSRDYRPGRSGHLVFLFRLEPLVTAAAKTGRVVNVKHGQFLAPENMKHPVKKIEESGNEQIILTERGFTFGYNDLVVDPRAFYHMARTGYPVVFDVTHAIRKYGIPSADAKGGAREYLPVLARAGVAAGVDGLFVETHTCPSEALCDAASQLDIKYLEEFLKPLLELHAVEVKYRNTMPELA
;
A
#
# COMPACT_ATOMS: atom_id res chain seq x y z
N MET A 1 -2.91 0.18 28.44
CA MET A 1 -3.82 0.64 27.37
C MET A 1 -3.68 -0.29 26.18
N ALA A 2 -4.79 -0.71 25.55
CA ALA A 2 -4.70 -1.48 24.31
C ALA A 2 -4.04 -0.60 23.24
N ALA A 3 -3.03 -1.13 22.53
CA ALA A 3 -2.41 -0.41 21.43
C ALA A 3 -3.48 -0.06 20.37
N ALA A 4 -3.45 1.18 19.87
CA ALA A 4 -4.34 1.66 18.84
C ALA A 4 -4.29 0.77 17.59
N ALA A 5 -5.42 0.58 16.92
CA ALA A 5 -5.46 -0.18 15.67
C ALA A 5 -4.60 0.50 14.61
N VAL A 6 -3.79 -0.28 13.90
CA VAL A 6 -2.93 0.21 12.82
C VAL A 6 -3.37 -0.43 11.52
N PHE A 7 -3.81 0.40 10.58
CA PHE A 7 -4.22 0.01 9.23
C PHE A 7 -3.11 0.29 8.22
N GLY A 8 -3.05 -0.49 7.13
CA GLY A 8 -2.02 -0.35 6.10
C GLY A 8 -0.74 -1.12 6.43
N HIS A 9 0.36 -0.74 5.78
CA HIS A 9 1.67 -1.34 6.03
C HIS A 9 2.18 -0.97 7.43
N VAL A 10 2.95 -1.87 8.05
CA VAL A 10 3.56 -1.66 9.37
C VAL A 10 5.06 -1.93 9.28
N GLY A 11 5.85 -1.02 9.82
CA GLY A 11 7.32 -1.08 9.79
C GLY A 11 7.88 -1.09 8.36
N SER A 12 8.91 -1.91 8.14
CA SER A 12 9.60 -2.06 6.86
C SER A 12 9.13 -3.27 6.04
N ALA A 13 8.09 -3.97 6.49
CA ALA A 13 7.64 -5.21 5.88
C ALA A 13 7.01 -5.00 4.50
N ARG A 14 7.40 -5.83 3.54
CA ARG A 14 7.03 -5.75 2.13
C ARG A 14 6.32 -7.03 1.69
N PRO A 15 5.38 -6.95 0.72
CA PRO A 15 4.81 -8.14 0.11
C PRO A 15 5.93 -9.08 -0.36
N GLY A 16 5.84 -10.36 0.00
CA GLY A 16 6.89 -11.38 -0.23
C GLY A 16 7.75 -11.67 1.01
N ASP A 17 7.85 -10.77 1.98
CA ASP A 17 8.64 -10.98 3.19
C ASP A 17 8.12 -12.17 4.00
N LEU A 18 9.05 -12.95 4.54
CA LEU A 18 8.77 -14.11 5.37
C LEU A 18 8.95 -13.79 6.86
N PHE A 19 8.04 -14.31 7.66
CA PHE A 19 8.08 -14.29 9.12
C PHE A 19 8.08 -15.73 9.62
N ALA A 20 9.02 -16.06 10.49
CA ALA A 20 9.22 -17.42 10.99
C ALA A 20 8.06 -17.92 11.86
N SER A 21 7.34 -17.03 12.54
CA SER A 21 6.29 -17.45 13.48
C SER A 21 5.19 -16.42 13.71
N ARG A 22 4.08 -16.86 14.32
CA ARG A 22 3.02 -15.99 14.85
C ARG A 22 3.53 -15.05 15.95
N ALA A 23 4.50 -15.50 16.75
CA ALA A 23 5.14 -14.68 17.78
C ALA A 23 5.94 -13.53 17.16
N GLU A 24 6.67 -13.79 16.08
CA GLU A 24 7.38 -12.75 15.35
C GLU A 24 6.43 -11.72 14.72
N LEU A 25 5.33 -12.18 14.10
CA LEU A 25 4.30 -11.28 13.57
C LEU A 25 3.72 -10.37 14.65
N ALA A 26 3.47 -10.90 15.85
CA ALA A 26 2.96 -10.12 16.97
C ALA A 26 3.99 -9.12 17.50
N GLN A 27 5.24 -9.56 17.68
CA GLN A 27 6.36 -8.73 18.15
C GLN A 27 6.62 -7.55 17.21
N ARG A 28 6.50 -7.76 15.89
CA ARG A 28 6.66 -6.72 14.88
C ARG A 28 5.39 -5.90 14.61
N GLY A 29 4.30 -6.15 15.34
CA GLY A 29 3.02 -5.43 15.16
C GLY A 29 2.25 -5.76 13.87
N GLN A 30 2.70 -6.75 13.10
CA GLN A 30 2.13 -7.16 11.81
C GLN A 30 0.75 -7.79 11.97
N HIS A 31 0.66 -8.73 12.92
CA HIS A 31 -0.55 -9.44 13.30
C HIS A 31 -0.44 -9.82 14.78
N ARG A 32 -1.17 -9.10 15.64
CA ARG A 32 -1.03 -9.16 17.11
C ARG A 32 -1.47 -10.50 17.74
N PRO A 33 -2.56 -11.15 17.28
CA PRO A 33 -2.99 -12.42 17.86
C PRO A 33 -1.98 -13.55 17.62
N LEU A 34 -1.71 -14.35 18.65
CA LEU A 34 -0.82 -15.52 18.53
C LEU A 34 -1.50 -16.74 17.91
N GLN A 35 -2.83 -16.85 18.01
CA GLN A 35 -3.60 -18.02 17.55
C GLN A 35 -4.74 -17.68 16.58
N ALA A 36 -5.50 -16.62 16.87
CA ALA A 36 -6.67 -16.24 16.08
C ALA A 36 -6.29 -15.83 14.65
N GLY A 37 -7.06 -16.24 13.64
CA GLY A 37 -6.77 -15.89 12.24
C GLY A 37 -6.97 -14.41 11.91
N ILE A 38 -7.70 -13.66 12.73
CA ILE A 38 -8.14 -12.29 12.45
C ILE A 38 -7.70 -11.37 13.59
N CYS A 39 -7.03 -10.27 13.26
CA CYS A 39 -6.76 -9.14 14.15
C CYS A 39 -7.75 -8.03 13.85
N ALA A 40 -8.80 -7.90 14.66
CA ALA A 40 -9.87 -6.93 14.42
C ALA A 40 -10.61 -6.53 15.71
N THR A 41 -11.17 -5.33 15.70
CA THR A 41 -12.19 -4.89 16.68
C THR A 41 -13.49 -4.55 15.94
N GLN A 42 -14.63 -4.64 16.64
CA GLN A 42 -15.93 -4.33 16.02
C GLN A 42 -16.05 -2.84 15.72
N GLU A 43 -15.36 -2.01 16.50
CA GLU A 43 -15.42 -0.55 16.50
C GLU A 43 -14.44 0.09 15.52
N GLN A 44 -13.30 -0.54 15.23
CA GLN A 44 -12.27 0.05 14.36
C GLN A 44 -12.19 -0.67 13.01
N GLY A 45 -12.37 -1.98 12.99
CA GLY A 45 -12.27 -2.81 11.79
C GLY A 45 -11.20 -3.89 11.92
N ALA A 46 -10.94 -4.60 10.82
CA ALA A 46 -9.88 -5.58 10.70
C ALA A 46 -8.57 -4.95 10.25
N GLU A 47 -7.50 -5.18 11.02
CA GLU A 47 -6.14 -4.73 10.73
C GLU A 47 -5.38 -5.75 9.87
N SER A 48 -5.53 -7.04 10.19
CA SER A 48 -4.85 -8.11 9.47
C SER A 48 -5.53 -9.47 9.61
N ILE A 49 -5.30 -10.34 8.63
CA ILE A 49 -5.72 -11.75 8.63
C ILE A 49 -4.56 -12.68 8.29
N VAL A 50 -4.70 -13.95 8.69
CA VAL A 50 -3.78 -15.02 8.35
C VAL A 50 -4.54 -16.18 7.70
N LEU A 51 -4.14 -16.52 6.47
CA LEU A 51 -4.51 -17.73 5.75
C LEU A 51 -3.62 -18.88 6.24
N SER A 52 -4.22 -19.91 6.81
CA SER A 52 -3.49 -21.06 7.39
C SER A 52 -4.20 -22.38 7.11
N ASP A 53 -4.98 -22.44 6.03
CA ASP A 53 -5.73 -23.63 5.57
C ASP A 53 -6.59 -24.25 6.67
N LYS A 54 -7.06 -23.40 7.60
CA LYS A 54 -7.85 -23.85 8.75
C LYS A 54 -9.31 -24.06 8.37
N TYR A 55 -9.82 -23.34 7.39
CA TYR A 55 -11.20 -23.43 6.92
C TYR A 55 -11.20 -24.04 5.53
N GLU A 56 -12.08 -25.00 5.32
CA GLU A 56 -12.22 -25.73 4.05
C GLU A 56 -12.83 -24.89 2.92
N ASP A 57 -13.51 -23.79 3.27
CA ASP A 57 -14.14 -22.84 2.35
C ASP A 57 -13.21 -21.68 1.94
N ASP A 58 -11.98 -21.61 2.47
CA ASP A 58 -11.01 -20.60 2.05
C ASP A 58 -10.52 -20.90 0.62
N GLU A 59 -10.53 -19.87 -0.23
CA GLU A 59 -10.04 -19.96 -1.61
C GLU A 59 -9.09 -18.81 -1.91
N VAL A 60 -7.97 -19.11 -2.56
CA VAL A 60 -6.99 -18.11 -3.00
C VAL A 60 -6.92 -18.14 -4.52
N HIS A 61 -7.32 -17.03 -5.12
CA HIS A 61 -7.23 -16.76 -6.55
C HIS A 61 -6.20 -15.63 -6.77
N ASP A 62 -5.79 -15.40 -8.02
CA ASP A 62 -4.79 -14.38 -8.33
C ASP A 62 -5.29 -12.95 -7.99
N ASP A 63 -6.58 -12.70 -8.22
CA ASP A 63 -7.18 -11.37 -8.06
C ASP A 63 -8.00 -11.20 -6.78
N PHE A 64 -8.24 -12.28 -6.04
CA PHE A 64 -9.02 -12.22 -4.81
C PHE A 64 -8.81 -13.43 -3.90
N ILE A 65 -9.20 -13.25 -2.65
CA ILE A 65 -9.27 -14.29 -1.64
C ILE A 65 -10.70 -14.38 -1.15
N LEU A 66 -11.23 -15.60 -1.04
CA LEU A 66 -12.41 -15.86 -0.22
C LEU A 66 -11.92 -16.33 1.14
N TYR A 67 -12.26 -15.57 2.18
CA TYR A 67 -11.83 -15.81 3.54
C TYR A 67 -13.03 -16.10 4.43
N THR A 68 -12.98 -17.23 5.11
CA THR A 68 -14.03 -17.70 6.01
C THR A 68 -13.94 -16.99 7.34
N GLY A 69 -15.09 -16.52 7.82
CA GLY A 69 -15.22 -15.91 9.14
C GLY A 69 -14.85 -16.87 10.26
N HIS A 70 -14.68 -16.30 11.46
CA HIS A 70 -14.39 -17.07 12.66
C HIS A 70 -15.68 -17.56 13.35
N GLY A 71 -15.64 -18.74 13.96
CA GLY A 71 -16.68 -19.25 14.87
C GLY A 71 -17.32 -20.57 14.40
N GLY A 72 -18.12 -21.19 15.29
CA GLY A 72 -18.89 -22.40 15.01
C GLY A 72 -18.05 -23.68 14.81
N ARG A 73 -16.79 -23.68 15.25
CA ARG A 73 -15.89 -24.84 15.16
C ARG A 73 -15.69 -25.53 16.50
N SER A 74 -15.54 -26.84 16.47
CA SER A 74 -15.12 -27.63 17.63
C SER A 74 -13.65 -27.37 17.93
N GLU A 75 -13.31 -27.19 19.22
CA GLU A 75 -11.91 -27.05 19.66
C GLU A 75 -11.13 -28.37 19.52
N GLU A 76 -11.81 -29.51 19.58
CA GLU A 76 -11.20 -30.84 19.52
C GLU A 76 -10.92 -31.28 18.08
N SER A 77 -11.93 -31.26 17.21
CA SER A 77 -11.79 -31.71 15.82
C SER A 77 -11.34 -30.61 14.87
N GLY A 78 -11.49 -29.34 15.27
CA GLY A 78 -11.32 -28.21 14.37
C GLY A 78 -12.37 -28.14 13.26
N GLN A 79 -13.38 -29.01 13.21
CA GLN A 79 -14.40 -28.99 12.17
C GLN A 79 -15.52 -28.00 12.49
N GLN A 80 -16.21 -27.51 11.46
CA GLN A 80 -17.40 -26.68 11.60
C GLN A 80 -18.57 -27.55 12.09
N VAL A 81 -19.17 -27.18 13.22
CA VAL A 81 -20.25 -27.95 13.90
C VAL A 81 -21.47 -27.10 14.25
N ALA A 82 -21.43 -25.81 13.94
CA ALA A 82 -22.52 -24.87 14.16
C ALA A 82 -22.41 -23.69 13.19
N ASP A 83 -23.51 -22.97 13.00
CA ASP A 83 -23.53 -21.75 12.19
C ASP A 83 -22.68 -20.63 12.82
N GLN A 84 -22.05 -19.83 11.96
CA GLN A 84 -21.31 -18.66 12.38
C GLN A 84 -22.23 -17.49 12.71
N THR A 85 -21.78 -16.64 13.63
CA THR A 85 -22.49 -15.40 13.96
C THR A 85 -21.67 -14.19 13.56
N LEU A 86 -22.36 -13.11 13.17
CA LEU A 86 -21.72 -11.84 12.85
C LEU A 86 -21.37 -11.11 14.15
N THR A 87 -20.33 -11.56 14.83
CA THR A 87 -19.86 -10.99 16.10
C THR A 87 -18.34 -10.84 16.10
N LYS A 88 -17.81 -10.01 17.02
CA LYS A 88 -16.36 -9.86 17.26
C LYS A 88 -15.57 -9.64 15.96
N ALA A 89 -14.64 -10.53 15.64
CA ALA A 89 -13.77 -10.42 14.47
C ALA A 89 -14.54 -10.36 13.14
N ASN A 90 -15.66 -11.08 13.01
CA ASN A 90 -16.49 -11.04 11.80
C ASN A 90 -17.15 -9.67 11.62
N LYS A 91 -17.58 -9.03 12.73
CA LYS A 91 -18.05 -7.63 12.71
C LYS A 91 -16.93 -6.67 12.33
N GLY A 92 -15.69 -6.93 12.76
CA GLY A 92 -14.52 -6.15 12.37
C GLY A 92 -14.24 -6.22 10.86
N LEU A 93 -14.29 -7.41 10.25
CA LEU A 93 -14.18 -7.57 8.79
C LEU A 93 -15.34 -6.90 8.04
N ALA A 94 -16.58 -7.09 8.53
CA ALA A 94 -17.76 -6.42 8.00
C ALA A 94 -17.68 -4.90 8.11
N ARG A 95 -17.02 -4.36 9.14
CA ARG A 95 -16.74 -2.93 9.27
C ARG A 95 -15.70 -2.48 8.24
N SER A 96 -14.59 -3.21 8.08
CA SER A 96 -13.59 -2.90 7.04
C SER A 96 -14.19 -2.90 5.63
N GLN A 97 -15.21 -3.73 5.37
CA GLN A 97 -15.97 -3.69 4.12
C GLN A 97 -16.65 -2.32 3.91
N VAL A 98 -17.31 -1.79 4.94
CA VAL A 98 -18.02 -0.51 4.86
C VAL A 98 -17.07 0.68 4.83
N THR A 99 -16.00 0.64 5.62
CA THR A 99 -15.04 1.74 5.73
C THR A 99 -13.98 1.74 4.64
N GLY A 100 -13.81 0.63 3.92
CA GLY A 100 -12.75 0.47 2.91
C GLY A 100 -11.33 0.43 3.49
N LEU A 101 -11.20 0.26 4.81
CA LEU A 101 -9.91 0.21 5.49
C LEU A 101 -9.10 -1.01 5.01
N PRO A 102 -7.80 -0.85 4.70
CA PRO A 102 -6.99 -1.93 4.19
C PRO A 102 -6.67 -2.96 5.28
N VAL A 103 -6.72 -4.23 4.89
CA VAL A 103 -6.41 -5.39 5.72
C VAL A 103 -5.09 -5.98 5.26
N ARG A 104 -4.10 -6.15 6.16
CA ARG A 104 -2.87 -6.89 5.83
C ARG A 104 -3.18 -8.38 5.76
N VAL A 105 -2.74 -9.04 4.70
CA VAL A 105 -2.94 -10.50 4.52
C VAL A 105 -1.60 -11.22 4.67
N PHE A 106 -1.58 -12.27 5.50
CA PHE A 106 -0.45 -13.18 5.62
C PHE A 106 -0.88 -14.58 5.21
N ARG A 107 -0.01 -15.32 4.52
CA ARG A 107 -0.26 -16.70 4.14
C ARG A 107 0.78 -17.61 4.74
N LYS A 108 0.33 -18.71 5.36
CA LYS A 108 1.22 -19.78 5.81
C LYS A 108 1.79 -20.49 4.58
N VAL A 109 3.12 -20.60 4.50
CA VAL A 109 3.84 -21.20 3.39
C VAL A 109 4.96 -22.12 3.88
N GLY A 110 5.26 -23.16 3.11
CA GLY A 110 6.46 -23.95 3.30
C GLY A 110 7.70 -23.21 2.78
N THR A 111 8.82 -23.37 3.46
CA THR A 111 10.13 -22.85 3.03
C THR A 111 10.95 -23.96 2.37
N ALA A 112 11.96 -23.59 1.59
CA ALA A 112 12.87 -24.56 0.95
C ALA A 112 13.60 -25.47 1.97
N ALA A 113 13.77 -25.01 3.22
CA ALA A 113 14.34 -25.78 4.32
C ALA A 113 13.33 -26.70 5.03
N GLY A 114 12.10 -26.83 4.51
CA GLY A 114 11.03 -27.65 5.11
C GLY A 114 10.34 -27.01 6.32
N ALA A 115 10.81 -25.85 6.80
CA ALA A 115 10.16 -25.11 7.88
C ALA A 115 8.91 -24.38 7.38
N GLN A 116 7.95 -24.12 8.27
CA GLN A 116 6.78 -23.30 8.00
C GLN A 116 7.09 -21.83 8.30
N ALA A 117 6.60 -20.93 7.45
CA ALA A 117 6.70 -19.49 7.62
C ALA A 117 5.37 -18.80 7.25
N PHE A 118 5.28 -17.51 7.52
CA PHE A 118 4.17 -16.66 7.11
C PHE A 118 4.70 -15.64 6.12
N ARG A 119 4.22 -15.69 4.88
CA ARG A 119 4.53 -14.69 3.86
C ARG A 119 3.54 -13.55 3.94
N TYR A 120 4.03 -12.31 3.90
CA TYR A 120 3.15 -11.15 3.76
C TYR A 120 2.68 -11.01 2.32
N GLU A 121 1.37 -11.04 2.06
CA GLU A 121 0.79 -10.96 0.72
C GLU A 121 0.44 -9.51 0.31
N GLY A 122 0.57 -8.55 1.24
CA GLY A 122 0.27 -7.14 1.00
C GLY A 122 -1.06 -6.69 1.60
N LEU A 123 -1.59 -5.59 1.06
CA LEU A 123 -2.82 -4.96 1.51
C LEU A 123 -3.99 -5.35 0.61
N PHE A 124 -5.09 -5.71 1.24
CA PHE A 124 -6.34 -6.08 0.59
C PHE A 124 -7.49 -5.22 1.12
N ARG A 125 -8.57 -5.12 0.36
CA ARG A 125 -9.85 -4.58 0.82
C ARG A 125 -10.88 -5.68 0.88
N VAL A 126 -11.71 -5.67 1.92
CA VAL A 126 -12.92 -6.49 1.96
C VAL A 126 -13.94 -5.83 1.03
N VAL A 127 -14.27 -6.46 -0.09
CA VAL A 127 -15.16 -5.88 -1.11
C VAL A 127 -16.59 -6.37 -0.98
N SER A 128 -16.79 -7.58 -0.51
CA SER A 128 -18.12 -8.15 -0.25
C SER A 128 -18.09 -9.16 0.89
N ARG A 129 -19.28 -9.49 1.39
CA ARG A 129 -19.49 -10.59 2.32
C ARG A 129 -20.75 -11.35 1.96
N ASP A 130 -20.70 -12.66 2.07
CA ASP A 130 -21.83 -13.56 1.94
C ASP A 130 -22.06 -14.32 3.24
N TYR A 131 -23.31 -14.71 3.52
CA TYR A 131 -23.68 -15.62 4.60
C TYR A 131 -24.46 -16.79 4.01
N ARG A 132 -23.79 -17.93 3.86
CA ARG A 132 -24.30 -19.07 3.10
C ARG A 132 -23.78 -20.39 3.67
N PRO A 133 -24.41 -21.53 3.32
CA PRO A 133 -23.87 -22.84 3.71
C PRO A 133 -22.46 -23.03 3.15
N GLY A 134 -21.52 -23.40 4.02
CA GLY A 134 -20.18 -23.87 3.65
C GLY A 134 -20.19 -25.36 3.29
N ARG A 135 -19.01 -25.94 3.03
CA ARG A 135 -18.87 -27.37 2.67
C ARG A 135 -19.37 -28.33 3.76
N SER A 136 -19.24 -27.96 5.04
CA SER A 136 -19.83 -28.69 6.17
C SER A 136 -21.36 -28.66 6.25
N GLY A 137 -22.04 -27.83 5.46
CA GLY A 137 -23.49 -27.61 5.51
C GLY A 137 -23.95 -26.55 6.51
N HIS A 138 -23.07 -26.11 7.43
CA HIS A 138 -23.36 -25.00 8.34
C HIS A 138 -23.17 -23.64 7.67
N LEU A 139 -23.92 -22.64 8.13
CA LEU A 139 -23.80 -21.28 7.61
C LEU A 139 -22.48 -20.64 8.06
N VAL A 140 -21.72 -20.10 7.10
CA VAL A 140 -20.46 -19.41 7.33
C VAL A 140 -20.50 -18.02 6.70
N PHE A 141 -19.74 -17.07 7.28
CA PHE A 141 -19.46 -15.82 6.60
C PHE A 141 -18.28 -16.02 5.65
N LEU A 142 -18.45 -15.65 4.38
CA LEU A 142 -17.37 -15.59 3.41
C LEU A 142 -17.11 -14.15 3.04
N PHE A 143 -15.90 -13.67 3.32
CA PHE A 143 -15.45 -12.34 2.97
C PHE A 143 -14.61 -12.40 1.71
N ARG A 144 -14.98 -11.66 0.68
CA ARG A 144 -14.15 -11.50 -0.51
C ARG A 144 -13.18 -10.36 -0.27
N LEU A 145 -11.88 -10.67 -0.33
CA LEU A 145 -10.80 -9.70 -0.24
C LEU A 145 -10.12 -9.56 -1.60
N GLU A 146 -9.90 -8.33 -2.06
CA GLU A 146 -9.17 -8.06 -3.30
C GLU A 146 -7.90 -7.24 -2.99
N PRO A 147 -6.78 -7.46 -3.70
CA PRO A 147 -5.60 -6.62 -3.57
C PRO A 147 -6.00 -5.14 -3.70
N LEU A 148 -5.42 -4.26 -2.88
CA LEU A 148 -5.81 -2.85 -2.83
C LEU A 148 -5.77 -2.17 -4.21
N VAL A 149 -4.80 -2.55 -5.05
CA VAL A 149 -4.64 -2.05 -6.42
C VAL A 149 -5.83 -2.45 -7.30
N THR A 150 -6.21 -3.73 -7.31
CA THR A 150 -7.39 -4.26 -8.01
C THR A 150 -8.68 -3.59 -7.53
N ALA A 151 -8.84 -3.44 -6.21
CA ALA A 151 -10.00 -2.79 -5.62
C ALA A 151 -10.08 -1.29 -5.99
N ALA A 152 -8.95 -0.60 -6.10
CA ALA A 152 -8.89 0.79 -6.57
C ALA A 152 -9.25 0.89 -8.05
N ALA A 153 -8.72 0.00 -8.89
CA ALA A 153 -8.99 -0.05 -10.32
C ALA A 153 -10.49 -0.18 -10.62
N LYS A 154 -11.18 -1.10 -9.95
CA LYS A 154 -12.63 -1.36 -10.13
C LYS A 154 -13.55 -0.20 -9.75
N THR A 155 -13.03 0.85 -9.11
CA THR A 155 -13.83 2.06 -8.85
C THR A 155 -14.07 2.89 -10.11
N GLY A 156 -13.34 2.63 -11.21
CA GLY A 156 -13.37 3.42 -12.44
C GLY A 156 -12.84 4.84 -12.28
N ARG A 157 -12.16 5.16 -11.16
CA ARG A 157 -11.50 6.45 -10.92
C ARG A 157 -10.04 6.41 -11.35
N VAL A 158 -9.44 7.59 -11.52
CA VAL A 158 -7.98 7.72 -11.74
C VAL A 158 -7.23 7.08 -10.57
N VAL A 159 -6.29 6.19 -10.87
CA VAL A 159 -5.42 5.52 -9.89
C VAL A 159 -4.01 6.10 -9.99
N ASN A 160 -3.59 6.83 -8.96
CA ASN A 160 -2.20 7.26 -8.82
C ASN A 160 -1.40 6.24 -7.99
N VAL A 161 -0.49 5.51 -8.64
CA VAL A 161 0.39 4.54 -7.98
C VAL A 161 1.70 5.20 -7.59
N LYS A 162 1.86 5.44 -6.29
CA LYS A 162 3.16 5.83 -5.72
C LYS A 162 4.11 4.63 -5.80
N HIS A 163 5.19 4.80 -6.52
CA HIS A 163 6.26 3.81 -6.62
C HIS A 163 6.79 3.46 -5.23
N GLY A 164 7.07 2.17 -5.03
CA GLY A 164 7.63 1.67 -3.78
C GLY A 164 9.13 1.93 -3.74
N GLN A 165 9.65 2.47 -2.63
CA GLN A 165 11.06 2.87 -2.47
C GLN A 165 12.09 1.77 -2.73
N PHE A 166 11.66 0.53 -2.89
CA PHE A 166 12.47 -0.67 -3.12
C PHE A 166 12.31 -1.28 -4.50
N LEU A 167 11.34 -0.79 -5.27
CA LEU A 167 10.96 -1.35 -6.55
C LEU A 167 11.87 -0.76 -7.62
N ALA A 168 12.38 -1.54 -8.56
CA ALA A 168 13.04 -0.96 -9.74
C ALA A 168 11.98 -0.25 -10.62
N PRO A 169 12.30 0.87 -11.29
CA PRO A 169 11.29 1.64 -12.01
C PRO A 169 10.66 0.85 -13.17
N GLU A 170 11.38 -0.04 -13.84
CA GLU A 170 10.86 -0.90 -14.91
C GLU A 170 9.81 -1.90 -14.42
N ASN A 171 9.81 -2.19 -13.11
CA ASN A 171 8.85 -3.09 -12.49
C ASN A 171 7.51 -2.40 -12.19
N MET A 172 7.38 -1.08 -12.40
CA MET A 172 6.09 -0.38 -12.34
C MET A 172 5.08 -0.87 -13.39
N LYS A 173 5.54 -1.57 -14.44
CA LYS A 173 4.67 -2.27 -15.39
C LYS A 173 3.76 -3.32 -14.73
N HIS A 174 4.16 -3.90 -13.60
CA HIS A 174 3.38 -4.94 -12.93
C HIS A 174 2.13 -4.41 -12.22
N PRO A 175 2.20 -3.35 -11.37
CA PRO A 175 0.98 -2.74 -10.84
C PRO A 175 0.13 -2.10 -11.94
N VAL A 176 0.73 -1.53 -13.00
CA VAL A 176 -0.01 -1.04 -14.18
C VAL A 176 -0.86 -2.14 -14.80
N LYS A 177 -0.22 -3.27 -15.16
CA LYS A 177 -0.89 -4.41 -15.79
C LYS A 177 -2.06 -4.93 -14.94
N LYS A 178 -1.91 -4.97 -13.62
CA LYS A 178 -3.00 -5.37 -12.71
C LYS A 178 -4.19 -4.41 -12.74
N ILE A 179 -3.95 -3.11 -12.89
CA ILE A 179 -5.01 -2.09 -12.99
C ILE A 179 -5.72 -2.21 -14.34
N GLU A 180 -4.97 -2.40 -15.43
CA GLU A 180 -5.50 -2.64 -16.79
C GLU A 180 -6.36 -3.92 -16.84
N GLU A 181 -5.85 -5.05 -16.33
CA GLU A 181 -6.56 -6.33 -16.25
C GLU A 181 -7.84 -6.22 -15.39
N SER A 182 -7.90 -5.25 -14.49
CA SER A 182 -9.09 -4.94 -13.69
C SER A 182 -10.08 -3.99 -14.40
N GLY A 183 -9.81 -3.62 -15.66
CA GLY A 183 -10.68 -2.81 -16.51
C GLY A 183 -10.52 -1.29 -16.35
N ASN A 184 -9.37 -0.80 -15.91
CA ASN A 184 -9.12 0.62 -15.73
C ASN A 184 -7.81 1.06 -16.39
N GLU A 185 -7.88 2.06 -17.26
CA GLU A 185 -6.72 2.64 -17.96
C GLU A 185 -6.44 4.09 -17.53
N GLN A 186 -7.11 4.60 -16.49
CA GLN A 186 -6.86 5.94 -15.95
C GLN A 186 -5.77 5.87 -14.87
N ILE A 187 -4.51 5.76 -15.30
CA ILE A 187 -3.38 5.51 -14.40
C ILE A 187 -2.41 6.69 -14.39
N ILE A 188 -1.90 7.03 -13.20
CA ILE A 188 -0.77 7.93 -13.00
C ILE A 188 0.28 7.18 -12.20
N LEU A 189 1.56 7.32 -12.55
CA LEU A 189 2.68 6.76 -11.78
C LEU A 189 3.40 7.89 -11.05
N THR A 190 3.70 7.72 -9.77
CA THR A 190 4.44 8.75 -9.01
C THR A 190 5.78 8.23 -8.49
N GLU A 191 6.88 8.84 -8.92
CA GLU A 191 8.19 8.70 -8.31
C GLU A 191 8.20 9.42 -6.95
N ARG A 192 8.81 8.82 -5.92
CA ARG A 192 8.91 9.43 -4.59
C ARG A 192 10.20 9.05 -3.83
N GLY A 193 11.27 8.74 -4.54
CA GLY A 193 12.57 8.34 -4.02
C GLY A 193 12.75 6.84 -3.80
N PHE A 194 13.99 6.38 -3.96
CA PHE A 194 14.47 5.03 -3.68
C PHE A 194 15.21 4.98 -2.34
N THR A 195 15.12 3.87 -1.61
CA THR A 195 15.91 3.66 -0.38
C THR A 195 17.40 3.76 -0.68
N PHE A 196 18.09 4.69 -0.03
CA PHE A 196 19.52 4.89 -0.17
C PHE A 196 20.22 4.80 1.19
N GLY A 197 20.61 3.58 1.56
CA GLY A 197 21.13 3.33 2.92
C GLY A 197 20.07 3.54 4.00
N TYR A 198 20.49 4.03 5.16
CA TYR A 198 19.60 4.27 6.30
C TYR A 198 19.13 5.71 6.34
N ASN A 199 17.83 5.89 6.62
CA ASN A 199 17.18 7.19 6.84
C ASN A 199 17.25 8.19 5.67
N ASP A 200 17.61 7.72 4.47
CA ASP A 200 17.76 8.58 3.30
C ASP A 200 17.15 7.98 2.04
N LEU A 201 16.81 8.87 1.11
CA LEU A 201 16.27 8.53 -0.20
C LEU A 201 17.07 9.22 -1.30
N VAL A 202 17.22 8.54 -2.43
CA VAL A 202 17.77 9.12 -3.65
C VAL A 202 16.72 9.14 -4.74
N VAL A 203 16.66 10.22 -5.53
CA VAL A 203 15.82 10.31 -6.72
C VAL A 203 16.69 9.97 -7.92
N ASP A 204 16.31 8.92 -8.65
CA ASP A 204 16.96 8.54 -9.90
C ASP A 204 16.14 9.10 -11.07
N PRO A 205 16.61 10.14 -11.80
CA PRO A 205 15.85 10.72 -12.89
C PRO A 205 15.62 9.75 -14.06
N ARG A 206 16.41 8.66 -14.18
CA ARG A 206 16.15 7.59 -15.16
C ARG A 206 14.83 6.89 -14.91
N ALA A 207 14.34 6.90 -13.66
CA ALA A 207 13.05 6.32 -13.31
C ALA A 207 11.89 6.97 -14.07
N PHE A 208 11.95 8.29 -14.33
CA PHE A 208 10.92 8.99 -15.09
C PHE A 208 10.79 8.43 -16.50
N TYR A 209 11.93 8.22 -17.17
CA TYR A 209 11.98 7.58 -18.49
C TYR A 209 11.38 6.17 -18.46
N HIS A 210 11.81 5.32 -17.51
CA HIS A 210 11.31 3.94 -17.43
C HIS A 210 9.82 3.85 -17.11
N MET A 211 9.30 4.73 -16.24
CA MET A 211 7.87 4.77 -15.93
C MET A 211 7.05 5.33 -17.09
N ALA A 212 7.54 6.33 -17.82
CA ALA A 212 6.82 6.88 -18.98
C ALA A 212 6.62 5.84 -20.09
N ARG A 213 7.51 4.84 -20.20
CA ARG A 213 7.37 3.71 -21.13
C ARG A 213 6.18 2.80 -20.85
N THR A 214 5.51 2.93 -19.71
CA THR A 214 4.23 2.25 -19.49
C THR A 214 3.07 2.92 -20.24
N GLY A 215 3.30 4.07 -20.88
CA GLY A 215 2.26 4.82 -21.60
C GLY A 215 1.37 5.69 -20.74
N TYR A 216 1.72 5.88 -19.45
CA TYR A 216 0.92 6.63 -18.48
C TYR A 216 1.68 7.84 -17.94
N PRO A 217 0.96 8.93 -17.57
CA PRO A 217 1.58 10.12 -16.98
C PRO A 217 2.43 9.81 -15.74
N VAL A 218 3.62 10.41 -15.68
CA VAL A 218 4.56 10.30 -14.57
C VAL A 218 4.58 11.58 -13.75
N VAL A 219 4.28 11.46 -12.47
CA VAL A 219 4.34 12.54 -11.49
C VAL A 219 5.58 12.38 -10.60
N PHE A 220 6.16 13.48 -10.15
CA PHE A 220 7.22 13.48 -9.15
C PHE A 220 6.76 14.07 -7.83
N ASP A 221 6.84 13.28 -6.76
CA ASP A 221 6.59 13.70 -5.38
C ASP A 221 7.85 14.30 -4.76
N VAL A 222 7.99 15.59 -4.95
CA VAL A 222 9.14 16.37 -4.46
C VAL A 222 9.17 16.47 -2.94
N THR A 223 8.01 16.34 -2.27
CA THR A 223 7.88 16.48 -0.82
C THR A 223 8.28 15.21 -0.07
N HIS A 224 7.84 14.03 -0.52
CA HIS A 224 8.23 12.77 0.10
C HIS A 224 9.62 12.32 -0.31
N ALA A 225 10.12 12.75 -1.48
CA ALA A 225 11.50 12.48 -1.89
C ALA A 225 12.54 13.07 -0.92
N ILE A 226 12.21 14.14 -0.20
CA ILE A 226 13.10 14.78 0.79
C ILE A 226 12.83 14.34 2.23
N ARG A 227 11.94 13.35 2.45
CA ARG A 227 11.63 12.84 3.79
C ARG A 227 12.73 11.91 4.29
N LYS A 228 13.26 12.21 5.47
CA LYS A 228 14.18 11.34 6.21
C LYS A 228 13.39 10.38 7.09
N TYR A 229 13.02 9.23 6.51
CA TYR A 229 12.25 8.19 7.21
C TYR A 229 13.03 7.63 8.40
N GLY A 230 12.35 7.35 9.52
CA GLY A 230 12.98 6.95 10.78
C GLY A 230 13.35 8.13 11.71
N ILE A 231 13.25 9.36 11.23
CA ILE A 231 13.23 10.57 12.05
C ILE A 231 11.78 11.10 12.06
N PRO A 232 11.19 11.41 13.24
CA PRO A 232 9.85 11.98 13.32
C PRO A 232 9.74 13.26 12.48
N SER A 233 8.63 13.43 11.75
CA SER A 233 8.41 14.63 10.93
C SER A 233 8.25 15.91 11.74
N ALA A 234 7.93 15.81 13.04
CA ALA A 234 7.89 16.95 13.96
C ALA A 234 9.31 17.48 14.28
N ASP A 235 10.35 16.67 14.11
CA ASP A 235 11.73 17.14 14.14
C ASP A 235 12.06 17.79 12.79
N ALA A 236 12.63 18.99 12.81
CA ALA A 236 13.04 19.69 11.59
C ALA A 236 14.05 18.88 10.74
N LYS A 237 14.82 17.97 11.36
CA LYS A 237 15.73 17.02 10.68
C LYS A 237 15.00 15.85 10.02
N GLY A 238 13.69 15.72 10.21
CA GLY A 238 12.85 14.71 9.57
C GLY A 238 12.67 14.92 8.06
N GLY A 239 13.18 16.01 7.51
CA GLY A 239 13.17 16.30 6.08
C GLY A 239 14.31 17.21 5.69
N ALA A 240 14.40 17.50 4.39
CA ALA A 240 15.40 18.40 3.83
C ALA A 240 14.73 19.39 2.86
N ARG A 241 13.91 20.31 3.39
CA ARG A 241 13.14 21.27 2.58
C ARG A 241 14.02 22.16 1.71
N GLU A 242 15.27 22.37 2.10
CA GLU A 242 16.27 23.07 1.29
C GLU A 242 16.46 22.44 -0.10
N TYR A 243 16.17 21.15 -0.28
CA TYR A 243 16.31 20.45 -1.55
C TYR A 243 15.06 20.47 -2.43
N LEU A 244 13.89 20.90 -1.91
CA LEU A 244 12.63 20.97 -2.68
C LEU A 244 12.80 21.71 -4.02
N PRO A 245 13.34 22.94 -4.06
CA PRO A 245 13.47 23.68 -5.32
C PRO A 245 14.45 23.02 -6.30
N VAL A 246 15.53 22.43 -5.80
CA VAL A 246 16.57 21.80 -6.64
C VAL A 246 16.02 20.53 -7.27
N LEU A 247 15.43 19.64 -6.47
CA LEU A 247 14.87 18.39 -6.97
C LEU A 247 13.69 18.64 -7.89
N ALA A 248 12.78 19.57 -7.56
CA ALA A 248 11.65 19.89 -8.41
C ALA A 248 12.09 20.37 -9.81
N ARG A 249 13.07 21.28 -9.88
CA ARG A 249 13.63 21.71 -11.18
C ARG A 249 14.27 20.55 -11.94
N ALA A 250 15.03 19.69 -11.25
CA ALA A 250 15.67 18.53 -11.86
C ALA A 250 14.64 17.53 -12.42
N GLY A 251 13.59 17.21 -11.66
CA GLY A 251 12.51 16.32 -12.10
C GLY A 251 11.74 16.87 -13.29
N VAL A 252 11.37 18.16 -13.25
CA VAL A 252 10.71 18.83 -14.38
C VAL A 252 11.57 18.82 -15.63
N ALA A 253 12.86 19.18 -15.51
CA ALA A 253 13.78 19.16 -16.64
C ALA A 253 14.08 17.73 -17.15
N ALA A 254 13.89 16.70 -16.32
CA ALA A 254 14.02 15.30 -16.70
C ALA A 254 12.75 14.73 -17.38
N GLY A 255 11.68 15.51 -17.50
CA GLY A 255 10.52 15.18 -18.34
C GLY A 255 9.34 14.53 -17.63
N VAL A 256 9.07 14.90 -16.37
CA VAL A 256 7.82 14.50 -15.70
C VAL A 256 6.60 15.21 -16.29
N ASP A 257 5.43 14.61 -16.13
CA ASP A 257 4.13 15.13 -16.58
C ASP A 257 3.40 15.92 -15.47
N GLY A 258 3.89 15.85 -14.23
CA GLY A 258 3.33 16.61 -13.13
C GLY A 258 4.17 16.54 -11.86
N LEU A 259 3.77 17.35 -10.88
CA LEU A 259 4.36 17.38 -9.55
C LEU A 259 3.31 17.07 -8.49
N PHE A 260 3.72 16.35 -7.47
CA PHE A 260 2.99 16.22 -6.23
C PHE A 260 3.74 17.02 -5.16
N VAL A 261 3.04 17.99 -4.57
CA VAL A 261 3.59 18.89 -3.54
C VAL A 261 2.61 18.95 -2.39
N GLU A 262 3.02 18.51 -1.21
CA GLU A 262 2.27 18.80 0.01
C GLU A 262 2.56 20.22 0.51
N THR A 263 1.48 20.92 0.90
CA THR A 263 1.58 22.27 1.45
C THR A 263 0.80 22.40 2.75
N HIS A 264 1.25 23.29 3.63
CA HIS A 264 0.51 23.67 4.84
C HIS A 264 0.63 25.18 5.09
N THR A 265 -0.35 25.77 5.75
CA THR A 265 -0.33 27.20 6.13
C THR A 265 0.74 27.51 7.19
N CYS A 266 1.08 26.52 8.02
CA CYS A 266 2.13 26.57 9.02
C CYS A 266 2.83 25.20 9.11
N PRO A 267 3.79 24.86 8.24
CA PRO A 267 4.35 23.50 8.17
C PRO A 267 4.85 22.94 9.51
N SER A 268 5.31 23.77 10.44
CA SER A 268 5.72 23.34 11.79
C SER A 268 4.58 22.81 12.67
N GLU A 269 3.33 23.13 12.36
CA GLU A 269 2.15 22.68 13.10
C GLU A 269 1.43 21.51 12.41
N ALA A 270 1.93 21.05 11.27
CA ALA A 270 1.31 19.95 10.55
C ALA A 270 1.36 18.65 11.37
N LEU A 271 0.22 17.94 11.41
CA LEU A 271 0.07 16.70 12.19
C LEU A 271 0.85 15.51 11.60
N CYS A 272 1.26 15.61 10.34
CA CYS A 272 2.10 14.66 9.62
C CYS A 272 3.01 15.43 8.65
N ASP A 273 4.18 14.86 8.38
CA ASP A 273 5.12 15.35 7.36
C ASP A 273 5.51 16.84 7.45
N ALA A 274 5.37 17.44 8.64
CA ALA A 274 5.76 18.81 8.97
C ALA A 274 7.13 19.20 8.40
N ALA A 275 8.15 18.34 8.55
CA ALA A 275 9.51 18.58 8.06
C ALA A 275 9.69 18.61 6.53
N SER A 276 8.70 18.23 5.72
CA SER A 276 8.81 18.23 4.24
C SER A 276 7.77 19.09 3.52
N GLN A 277 6.70 19.48 4.20
CA GLN A 277 5.66 20.30 3.58
C GLN A 277 6.15 21.71 3.25
N LEU A 278 5.75 22.21 2.07
CA LEU A 278 6.01 23.58 1.65
C LEU A 278 5.00 24.52 2.33
N ASP A 279 5.44 25.71 2.76
CA ASP A 279 4.50 26.74 3.20
C ASP A 279 3.70 27.22 1.98
N ILE A 280 2.37 27.13 2.07
CA ILE A 280 1.45 27.40 0.95
C ILE A 280 1.64 28.80 0.35
N LYS A 281 2.12 29.78 1.13
CA LYS A 281 2.38 31.14 0.64
C LYS A 281 3.49 31.20 -0.41
N TYR A 282 4.36 30.20 -0.45
CA TYR A 282 5.44 30.11 -1.43
C TYR A 282 5.07 29.22 -2.63
N LEU A 283 3.91 28.59 -2.65
CA LEU A 283 3.55 27.63 -3.71
C LEU A 283 3.55 28.28 -5.10
N GLU A 284 2.99 29.48 -5.23
CA GLU A 284 2.95 30.17 -6.53
C GLU A 284 4.36 30.48 -7.06
N GLU A 285 5.20 31.10 -6.22
CA GLU A 285 6.60 31.42 -6.57
C GLU A 285 7.43 30.16 -6.83
N PHE A 286 7.14 29.07 -6.11
CA PHE A 286 7.77 27.78 -6.34
C PHE A 286 7.42 27.20 -7.71
N LEU A 287 6.17 27.35 -8.18
CA LEU A 287 5.69 26.78 -9.44
C LEU A 287 6.11 27.58 -10.68
N LYS A 288 6.25 28.91 -10.59
CA LYS A 288 6.63 29.77 -11.73
C LYS A 288 7.82 29.25 -12.56
N PRO A 289 9.02 29.04 -11.97
CA PRO A 289 10.16 28.55 -12.74
C PRO A 289 9.96 27.11 -13.25
N LEU A 290 9.14 26.31 -12.56
CA LEU A 290 8.87 24.92 -12.94
C LEU A 290 7.99 24.86 -14.19
N LEU A 291 7.00 25.75 -14.31
CA LEU A 291 6.17 25.85 -15.52
C LEU A 291 7.00 26.29 -16.73
N GLU A 292 7.93 27.22 -16.57
CA GLU A 292 8.84 27.65 -17.64
C GLU A 292 9.76 26.51 -18.08
N LEU A 293 10.38 25.79 -17.13
CA LEU A 293 11.22 24.63 -17.43
C LEU A 293 10.42 23.53 -18.13
N HIS A 294 9.20 23.26 -17.68
CA HIS A 294 8.32 22.26 -18.30
C HIS A 294 7.97 22.64 -19.74
N ALA A 295 7.64 23.90 -20.01
CA ALA A 295 7.35 24.36 -21.37
C ALA A 295 8.55 24.19 -22.32
N VAL A 296 9.77 24.45 -21.83
CA VAL A 296 11.00 24.20 -22.58
C VAL A 296 11.23 22.71 -22.80
N GLU A 297 11.09 21.90 -21.75
CA GLU A 297 11.29 20.46 -21.83
C GLU A 297 10.30 19.79 -22.81
N VAL A 298 9.01 20.07 -22.70
CA VAL A 298 7.96 19.54 -23.59
C VAL A 298 8.23 19.89 -25.06
N LYS A 299 8.74 21.09 -25.33
CA LYS A 299 9.13 21.52 -26.69
C LYS A 299 10.19 20.60 -27.30
N TYR A 300 11.10 20.04 -26.50
CA TYR A 300 12.22 19.23 -26.97
C TYR A 300 12.10 17.72 -26.68
N ARG A 301 11.14 17.30 -25.85
CA ARG A 301 10.98 15.91 -25.34
C ARG A 301 11.09 14.83 -26.41
N ASN A 302 10.48 15.04 -27.57
CA ASN A 302 10.44 14.07 -28.68
C ASN A 302 11.26 14.50 -29.90
N THR A 303 12.20 15.42 -29.73
CA THR A 303 12.99 15.95 -30.86
C THR A 303 14.22 15.09 -31.18
N MET A 304 14.71 14.31 -30.22
CA MET A 304 15.79 13.35 -30.44
C MET A 304 15.22 11.94 -30.67
N PRO A 305 15.78 11.16 -31.61
CA PRO A 305 15.47 9.75 -31.73
C PRO A 305 15.96 8.98 -30.49
N GLU A 306 15.38 7.80 -30.22
CA GLU A 306 15.91 6.92 -29.18
C GLU A 306 17.39 6.59 -29.48
N LEU A 307 18.25 6.86 -28.50
CA LEU A 307 19.66 6.52 -28.56
C LEU A 307 19.81 5.08 -28.06
N ALA A 308 19.96 4.14 -29.01
CA ALA A 308 20.14 2.72 -28.75
C ALA A 308 21.50 2.39 -28.10
#